data_AF-A0A8T0I9C0-F1
#
_entry.id   AF-A0A8T0I9C0-F1
#
_cell.length_a   1.000
_cell.length_b   1.000
_cell.length_c   1.000
_cell.angle_alpha   90.00
_cell.angle_beta   90.00
_cell.angle_gamma   90.00
#
_symmetry.space_group_name_H-M   'P 1'
#
loop_
_entity.id
_entity.type
_entity.pdbx_description
1 polymer ?
#
loop_
_entity_poly.entity_id
_entity_poly.type
_entity_poly.pdbx_seq_one_letter_code
_entity_poly.pdbx_strand_id
1 'polypeptide(L)'
;MPKFVWAEKCAEMIQKSMGNSFGWCSNWYRAKVAKELKKYGLRYDDLYDEMYDFDIMEALHRLPQQVQDLRNQRLKRAMDCGYKHSYLDKEMQAKQTPYEFYIQDMLAQVTCERKEREAQGSYMPYEREMP
;
A
#
# COMPACT_ATOMS: atom_id res chain seq x y z
N MET A 1 -25.55 -5.59 18.05
CA MET A 1 -26.22 -4.27 18.10
C MET A 1 -25.95 -3.54 16.79
N PRO A 2 -26.97 -3.07 16.06
CA PRO A 2 -26.78 -2.42 14.75
C PRO A 2 -26.29 -0.98 14.98
N LYS A 3 -24.98 -0.79 15.06
CA LYS A 3 -24.36 0.54 15.07
C LYS A 3 -23.91 0.84 13.63
N PHE A 4 -24.37 1.97 13.07
CA PHE A 4 -23.78 2.67 11.90
C PHE A 4 -24.28 2.42 10.46
N VAL A 5 -25.57 2.15 10.21
CA VAL A 5 -26.11 2.20 8.83
C VAL A 5 -26.22 3.64 8.26
N TRP A 6 -26.28 4.68 9.11
CA TRP A 6 -26.46 6.08 8.67
C TRP A 6 -25.16 6.75 8.23
N ALA A 7 -24.02 6.44 8.89
CA ALA A 7 -22.72 7.01 8.53
C ALA A 7 -22.20 6.46 7.19
N GLU A 8 -22.38 5.17 6.94
CA GLU A 8 -22.02 4.54 5.66
C GLU A 8 -22.86 5.12 4.51
N LYS A 9 -24.17 5.32 4.72
CA LYS A 9 -25.05 5.95 3.72
C LYS A 9 -24.74 7.42 3.46
N CYS A 10 -24.32 8.18 4.47
CA CYS A 10 -23.86 9.56 4.28
C CYS A 10 -22.53 9.62 3.51
N ALA A 11 -21.60 8.72 3.80
CA ALA A 11 -20.33 8.60 3.08
C ALA A 11 -20.56 8.23 1.60
N GLU A 12 -21.41 7.25 1.30
CA GLU A 12 -21.80 6.90 -0.07
C GLU A 12 -22.47 8.06 -0.81
N MET A 13 -23.30 8.85 -0.12
CA MET A 13 -24.04 9.97 -0.70
C MET A 13 -23.14 11.17 -1.00
N ILE A 14 -22.17 11.48 -0.10
CA ILE A 14 -21.11 12.47 -0.33
C ILE A 14 -20.21 12.02 -1.49
N GLN A 15 -19.85 10.73 -1.53
CA GLN A 15 -19.03 10.16 -2.59
C GLN A 15 -19.75 10.19 -3.95
N LYS A 16 -21.07 10.00 -3.99
CA LYS A 16 -21.90 10.18 -5.19
C LYS A 16 -22.04 11.64 -5.63
N SER A 17 -22.15 12.59 -4.69
CA SER A 17 -22.35 14.01 -5.04
C SER A 17 -21.04 14.73 -5.37
N MET A 18 -19.92 14.35 -4.75
CA MET A 18 -18.58 14.86 -5.05
C MET A 18 -17.88 14.11 -6.20
N GLY A 19 -18.40 12.94 -6.59
CA GLY A 19 -17.71 11.98 -7.47
C GLY A 19 -17.32 12.51 -8.85
N ASN A 20 -18.05 13.46 -9.44
CA ASN A 20 -17.73 13.98 -10.78
C ASN A 20 -16.60 15.01 -10.76
N SER A 21 -16.62 15.95 -9.81
CA SER A 21 -15.61 17.02 -9.71
C SER A 21 -14.32 16.53 -9.04
N PHE A 22 -14.42 15.69 -8.01
CA PHE A 22 -13.26 15.11 -7.34
C PHE A 22 -12.66 13.92 -8.11
N GLY A 23 -13.47 13.23 -8.92
CA GLY A 23 -13.00 12.12 -9.76
C GLY A 23 -11.93 12.54 -10.77
N TRP A 24 -12.05 13.75 -11.35
CA TRP A 24 -11.02 14.30 -12.24
C TRP A 24 -9.69 14.53 -11.52
N CYS A 25 -9.71 15.20 -10.35
CA CYS A 25 -8.53 15.43 -9.53
C CYS A 25 -7.87 14.10 -9.10
N SER A 26 -8.68 13.13 -8.67
CA SER A 26 -8.21 11.80 -8.27
C SER A 26 -7.56 11.03 -9.42
N ASN A 27 -8.17 11.03 -10.60
CA ASN A 27 -7.61 10.38 -11.79
C ASN A 27 -6.31 11.04 -12.26
N TRP A 28 -6.24 12.37 -12.22
CA TRP A 28 -5.01 13.11 -12.53
C TRP A 28 -3.89 12.76 -11.54
N TYR A 29 -4.19 12.75 -10.25
CA TYR A 29 -3.23 12.38 -9.20
C TYR A 29 -2.74 10.94 -9.38
N ARG A 30 -3.67 10.00 -9.60
CA ARG A 30 -3.35 8.60 -9.88
C ARG A 30 -2.43 8.47 -11.10
N ALA A 31 -2.73 9.16 -12.20
CA ALA A 31 -1.87 9.14 -13.39
C ALA A 31 -0.46 9.70 -13.12
N LYS A 32 -0.35 10.76 -12.30
CA LYS A 32 0.94 11.34 -11.90
C LYS A 32 1.75 10.38 -11.03
N VAL A 33 1.15 9.80 -10.00
CA VAL A 33 1.81 8.81 -9.12
C VAL A 33 2.26 7.60 -9.94
N ALA A 34 1.41 7.07 -10.82
CA ALA A 34 1.77 5.98 -11.71
C ALA A 34 2.99 6.33 -12.59
N LYS A 35 3.03 7.54 -13.14
CA LYS A 35 4.16 7.98 -13.96
C LYS A 35 5.46 8.02 -13.16
N GLU A 36 5.43 8.53 -11.94
CA GLU A 36 6.62 8.59 -11.08
C GLU A 36 7.09 7.19 -10.65
N LEU A 37 6.16 6.31 -10.25
CA LEU A 37 6.48 4.92 -9.90
C LEU A 37 7.11 4.16 -11.07
N LYS A 38 6.59 4.34 -12.29
CA LYS A 38 7.10 3.69 -13.49
C LYS A 38 8.54 4.09 -13.80
N LYS A 39 8.95 5.35 -13.54
CA LYS A 39 10.33 5.81 -13.77
C LYS A 39 11.36 5.01 -12.99
N TYR A 40 11.02 4.61 -11.76
CA TYR A 40 11.89 3.82 -10.87
C TYR A 40 11.59 2.31 -10.95
N GLY A 41 10.48 1.92 -11.59
CA GLY A 41 10.02 0.54 -11.67
C GLY A 41 9.54 -0.01 -10.33
N LEU A 42 8.88 0.82 -9.53
CA LEU A 42 8.28 0.44 -8.25
C LEU A 42 6.79 0.13 -8.40
N ARG A 43 6.27 -0.69 -7.50
CA ARG A 43 4.83 -0.82 -7.26
C ARG A 43 4.42 0.07 -6.08
N TYR A 44 3.14 0.40 -5.99
CA TYR A 44 2.63 1.24 -4.91
C TYR A 44 2.85 0.61 -3.53
N ASP A 45 2.67 -0.71 -3.41
CA ASP A 45 2.89 -1.46 -2.17
C ASP A 45 4.36 -1.47 -1.72
N ASP A 46 5.31 -1.22 -2.62
CA ASP A 46 6.73 -1.16 -2.27
C ASP A 46 7.07 0.14 -1.50
N LEU A 47 6.14 1.11 -1.42
CA LEU A 47 6.32 2.36 -0.68
C LEU A 47 6.03 2.22 0.82
N TYR A 48 5.46 1.09 1.25
CA TYR A 48 5.16 0.86 2.65
C TYR A 48 6.44 0.62 3.46
N ASP A 49 6.60 1.41 4.53
CA ASP A 49 7.71 1.31 5.49
C ASP A 49 7.37 0.32 6.61
N GLU A 50 8.22 -0.68 6.75
CA GLU A 50 8.12 -1.79 7.72
C GLU A 50 8.32 -1.32 9.16
N MET A 51 9.11 -0.26 9.37
CA MET A 51 9.36 0.29 10.72
C MET A 51 8.24 1.22 11.20
N TYR A 52 7.50 1.81 10.25
CA TYR A 52 6.43 2.73 10.57
C TYR A 52 5.16 2.02 11.04
N ASP A 53 4.82 0.89 10.42
CA ASP A 53 3.65 0.09 10.76
C ASP A 53 4.00 -1.41 10.83
N PHE A 54 3.92 -1.97 12.03
CA PHE A 54 4.27 -3.37 12.27
C PHE A 54 3.27 -4.36 11.67
N ASP A 55 2.02 -3.93 11.41
CA ASP A 55 1.05 -4.77 10.68
C ASP A 55 1.59 -5.09 9.26
N ILE A 56 2.31 -4.13 8.66
CA ILE A 56 2.93 -4.27 7.34
C ILE A 56 4.11 -5.23 7.42
N MET A 57 4.96 -5.07 8.44
CA MET A 57 6.09 -5.98 8.68
C MET A 57 5.62 -7.43 8.81
N GLU A 58 4.58 -7.69 9.62
CA GLU A 58 4.02 -9.02 9.77
C GLU A 58 3.40 -9.54 8.47
N ALA A 59 2.64 -8.69 7.76
CA ALA A 59 2.05 -9.06 6.47
C ALA A 59 3.12 -9.45 5.44
N LEU A 60 4.26 -8.76 5.40
CA LEU A 60 5.38 -9.09 4.51
C LEU A 60 6.07 -10.38 4.91
N HIS A 61 6.29 -10.63 6.20
CA HIS A 61 6.89 -11.88 6.68
C HIS A 61 6.04 -13.11 6.35
N ARG A 62 4.71 -12.97 6.31
CA ARG A 62 3.79 -14.06 5.96
C ARG A 62 3.73 -14.36 4.46
N LEU A 63 4.13 -13.42 3.60
CA LEU A 63 4.11 -13.62 2.14
C LEU A 63 5.12 -14.66 1.68
N PRO A 64 4.88 -15.35 0.55
CA PRO A 64 5.84 -16.30 0.01
C PRO A 64 7.16 -15.61 -0.37
N GLN A 65 8.28 -16.30 -0.13
CA GLN A 65 9.63 -15.77 -0.34
C GLN A 65 9.83 -15.19 -1.75
N GLN A 66 9.25 -15.83 -2.78
CA GLN A 66 9.36 -15.36 -4.17
C GLN A 66 8.85 -13.92 -4.35
N VAL A 67 7.75 -13.55 -3.68
CA VAL A 67 7.19 -12.20 -3.76
C VAL A 67 8.09 -11.20 -3.03
N GLN A 68 8.63 -11.59 -1.88
CA GLN A 68 9.59 -10.78 -1.11
C GLN A 68 10.87 -10.53 -1.92
N ASP A 69 11.42 -11.55 -2.57
CA ASP A 69 12.61 -11.43 -3.40
C ASP A 69 12.38 -10.48 -4.58
N LEU A 70 11.22 -10.59 -5.25
CA LEU A 70 10.83 -9.67 -6.33
C LEU A 70 10.65 -8.23 -5.84
N ARG A 71 10.07 -8.02 -4.64
CA ARG A 71 10.01 -6.70 -3.97
C ARG A 71 11.42 -6.15 -3.74
N ASN A 72 12.30 -6.96 -3.17
CA ASN A 72 13.69 -6.58 -2.87
C ASN A 72 14.48 -6.23 -4.14
N GLN A 73 14.26 -6.94 -5.25
CA GLN A 73 14.86 -6.60 -6.55
C GLN A 73 14.39 -5.22 -7.05
N ARG A 74 13.09 -4.92 -6.94
CA ARG A 74 12.54 -3.61 -7.34
C ARG A 74 13.10 -2.49 -6.48
N LEU A 75 13.16 -2.67 -5.16
CA LEU A 75 13.71 -1.68 -4.23
C LEU A 75 15.21 -1.42 -4.51
N LYS A 76 16.01 -2.47 -4.70
CA LYS A 76 17.44 -2.34 -5.05
C LYS A 76 17.62 -1.56 -6.35
N ARG A 77 16.83 -1.86 -7.38
CA ARG A 77 16.85 -1.14 -8.66
C ARG A 77 16.46 0.33 -8.48
N ALA A 78 15.41 0.62 -7.72
CA ALA A 78 14.97 1.98 -7.48
C ALA A 78 16.01 2.79 -6.71
N MET A 79 16.68 2.19 -5.72
CA MET A 79 17.80 2.80 -5.00
C MET A 79 18.97 3.11 -5.94
N ASP A 80 19.34 2.20 -6.84
CA ASP A 80 20.38 2.41 -7.84
C ASP A 80 20.04 3.56 -8.79
N CYS A 81 18.81 3.57 -9.33
CA CYS A 81 18.30 4.67 -10.15
C CYS A 81 18.32 6.01 -9.41
N GLY A 82 17.89 6.01 -8.14
CA GLY A 82 17.88 7.19 -7.27
C GLY A 82 19.28 7.74 -7.02
N TYR A 83 20.25 6.86 -6.71
CA TYR A 83 21.65 7.24 -6.50
C TYR A 83 22.30 7.81 -7.75
N LYS A 84 22.02 7.21 -8.92
CA LYS A 84 22.57 7.65 -10.22
C LYS A 84 21.87 8.88 -10.80
N HIS A 85 20.78 9.34 -10.18
CA HIS A 85 19.88 10.34 -10.77
C HIS A 85 19.46 9.99 -12.22
N SER A 86 19.25 8.70 -12.47
CA SER A 86 18.91 8.15 -13.78
C SER A 86 17.62 7.35 -13.68
N TYR A 87 16.87 7.26 -14.79
CA TYR A 87 15.58 6.57 -14.82
C TYR A 87 15.63 5.31 -15.68
N LEU A 88 14.66 4.43 -15.47
CA LEU A 88 14.50 3.24 -16.28
C LEU A 88 14.17 3.62 -17.74
N ASP A 89 14.59 2.80 -18.71
CA ASP A 89 14.29 3.08 -20.12
C ASP A 89 12.78 3.02 -20.41
N LYS A 90 12.32 3.79 -21.41
CA LYS A 90 10.89 3.95 -21.73
C LYS A 90 10.21 2.62 -22.06
N GLU A 91 10.92 1.69 -22.72
CA GLU A 91 10.37 0.37 -23.04
C GLU A 91 10.11 -0.46 -21.77
N MET A 92 11.04 -0.40 -20.81
CA MET A 92 10.89 -1.06 -19.52
C MET A 92 9.83 -0.38 -18.64
N GLN A 93 9.71 0.95 -18.70
CA GLN A 93 8.64 1.71 -18.00
C GLN A 93 7.25 1.29 -18.48
N ALA A 94 7.08 1.02 -19.78
CA ALA A 94 5.81 0.59 -20.34
C ALA A 94 5.36 -0.77 -19.78
N LYS A 95 6.30 -1.68 -19.49
CA LYS A 95 6.05 -3.02 -18.92
C LYS A 95 5.70 -3.00 -17.43
N GLN A 96 5.89 -1.88 -16.72
CA GLN A 96 5.65 -1.82 -15.27
C GLN A 96 4.15 -1.72 -14.93
N THR A 97 3.77 -2.43 -13.87
CA THR A 97 2.41 -2.50 -13.31
C THR A 97 2.34 -1.86 -11.91
N PRO A 98 2.25 -0.52 -11.78
CA PRO A 98 2.38 0.16 -10.49
C PRO A 98 1.25 -0.13 -9.49
N TYR A 99 0.04 -0.47 -9.98
CA TYR A 99 -1.14 -0.74 -9.14
C TYR A 99 -1.47 -2.23 -9.02
N GLU A 100 -0.49 -3.10 -9.28
CA GLU A 100 -0.64 -4.52 -9.01
C GLU A 100 -0.28 -4.77 -7.54
N PHE A 101 -1.32 -4.72 -6.71
CA PHE A 101 -1.21 -4.88 -5.27
C PHE A 101 -0.97 -6.34 -4.90
N TYR A 102 -0.06 -6.60 -3.97
CA TYR A 102 0.30 -7.93 -3.49
C TYR A 102 0.20 -8.08 -1.97
N ILE A 103 0.18 -6.98 -1.21
CA ILE A 103 0.16 -7.02 0.26
C ILE A 103 -1.24 -6.84 0.86
N GLN A 104 -2.17 -6.23 0.12
CA GLN A 104 -3.46 -5.77 0.66
C GLN A 104 -4.28 -6.88 1.34
N ASP A 105 -4.32 -8.07 0.74
CA ASP A 105 -5.06 -9.21 1.29
C ASP A 105 -4.47 -9.69 2.62
N MET A 106 -3.13 -9.77 2.70
CA MET A 106 -2.44 -10.17 3.93
C MET A 106 -2.56 -9.11 5.02
N LEU A 107 -2.49 -7.84 4.65
CA LEU A 107 -2.65 -6.73 5.57
C LEU A 107 -4.07 -6.69 6.16
N ALA A 108 -5.09 -6.94 5.34
CA ALA A 108 -6.47 -7.05 5.83
C ALA A 108 -6.64 -8.18 6.85
N GLN A 109 -6.00 -9.34 6.63
CA GLN A 109 -6.01 -10.45 7.59
C GLN A 109 -5.32 -10.07 8.91
N VAL A 110 -4.10 -9.52 8.85
CA VAL A 110 -3.33 -9.11 10.04
C VAL A 110 -4.10 -8.05 10.85
N THR A 111 -4.65 -7.04 10.19
CA THR A 111 -5.45 -6.01 10.86
C THR A 111 -6.73 -6.58 11.47
N CYS A 112 -7.35 -7.59 10.85
CA CYS A 112 -8.51 -8.27 11.43
C CYS A 112 -8.13 -9.02 12.71
N GLU A 113 -7.06 -9.84 12.66
CA GLU A 113 -6.55 -10.57 13.83
C GLU A 113 -6.17 -9.61 14.97
N ARG A 114 -5.55 -8.48 14.63
CA ARG A 114 -5.18 -7.44 15.60
C ARG A 114 -6.41 -6.90 16.33
N LYS A 115 -7.46 -6.53 15.59
CA LYS A 115 -8.72 -6.01 16.15
C LYS A 115 -9.45 -7.06 16.99
N GLU A 116 -9.41 -8.33 16.57
CA GLU A 116 -9.99 -9.43 17.34
C GLU A 116 -9.27 -9.62 18.68
N ARG A 117 -7.93 -9.61 18.69
CA ARG A 117 -7.12 -9.70 19.92
C ARG A 117 -7.35 -8.51 20.85
N GLU A 118 -7.43 -7.30 20.29
CA GLU A 118 -7.74 -6.08 21.04
C GLU A 118 -9.12 -6.16 21.70
N ALA A 119 -10.14 -6.63 20.96
CA ALA A 119 -11.49 -6.82 21.50
C ALA A 119 -11.56 -7.89 22.59
N GLN A 120 -10.68 -8.90 22.54
CA GLN A 120 -10.52 -9.91 23.59
C GLN A 120 -9.73 -9.40 24.80
N GLY A 121 -9.08 -8.23 24.70
CA GLY A 121 -8.19 -7.69 25.75
C GLY A 121 -6.85 -8.43 25.85
N SER A 122 -6.44 -9.14 24.80
CA SER A 122 -5.14 -9.80 24.72
C SER A 122 -4.02 -8.81 24.38
N TYR A 123 -2.79 -9.15 24.75
CA TYR A 123 -1.58 -8.43 24.34
C TYR A 123 -1.32 -8.55 22.83
N MET A 124 -0.65 -7.56 22.24
CA MET A 124 -0.24 -7.55 20.83
C MET A 124 1.10 -8.29 20.64
N PRO A 125 1.26 -9.10 19.60
CA PRO A 125 2.50 -9.88 19.42
C PRO A 125 3.75 -9.04 19.10
N TYR A 126 3.58 -7.78 18.67
CA TYR A 126 4.66 -6.84 18.39
C TYR A 126 4.29 -5.46 18.95
N GLU A 127 5.28 -4.75 19.49
CA GLU A 127 5.11 -3.40 20.02
C GLU A 127 6.27 -2.50 19.56
N ARG A 128 5.99 -1.21 19.44
CA ARG A 128 7.04 -0.22 19.17
C ARG A 128 7.89 -0.03 20.42
N GLU A 129 9.19 -0.23 20.29
CA GLU A 129 10.13 0.19 21.33
C GLU A 129 10.18 1.72 21.42
N MET A 130 10.24 2.24 22.66
CA MET A 130 10.44 3.68 22.87
C MET A 130 11.89 4.04 22.48
N PRO A 131 12.10 5.03 21.59
CA PRO A 131 13.43 5.41 21.11
C PRO A 131 14.30 6.05 22.19
#